data_AF-A0A841ETB6-F1
#
_entry.id   AF-A0A841ETB6-F1
#
_cell.length_a   1.000
_cell.length_b   1.000
_cell.length_c   1.000
_cell.angle_alpha   90.00
_cell.angle_beta   90.00
_cell.angle_gamma   90.00
#
_symmetry.space_group_name_H-M   'P 1'
#
loop_
_entity.id
_entity.type
_entity.pdbx_description
1 polymer ?
#
loop_
_entity_poly.entity_id
_entity_poly.type
_entity_poly.pdbx_seq_one_letter_code
_entity_poly.pdbx_strand_id
1 'polypeptide(L)'
;MNIPLHNDINEHSSHFAFALSDSSVLTEAKLIISHGDQADEVPLDIDPQSHLKDGRKVSVIAQLFQNPLQREEASVLYGPELSYVQYAVSLTDTSSISIASIQGVDYPITLDLGPYIAGDYEVRIALHRKTPRIAEGPLEPEQLAMVKYAQVNTVHIMLFPAEFSQFASSSAAVWTRNHHVFDSYGRRGFILADLKRLSGRVEEMFGPGHHNLLEHFTEGRLDSLLEEGLMAIVWGITPWCYSLYCPPNEQAAQVLAWDKLGEEPARQGIYYIDPEVQRLSIIPANELAFWADCIRKEWPVVEVSGEGETLHLDLYVQIAESVNGLHENPLPTFVLTRSEGKPDMIMLMANVVIVEEIDFPMA
;
A
#
# COMPACT_ATOMS: atom_id res chain seq x y z
N MET A 1 0.52 23.59 17.18
CA MET A 1 -0.76 23.85 16.49
C MET A 1 -1.16 22.48 15.96
N ASN A 2 -2.18 21.84 16.53
CA ASN A 2 -2.53 20.44 16.20
C ASN A 2 -3.10 20.42 14.79
N ILE A 3 -2.31 19.96 13.82
CA ILE A 3 -2.82 19.64 12.49
C ILE A 3 -3.74 18.41 12.67
N PRO A 4 -4.96 18.42 12.13
CA PRO A 4 -5.83 17.26 12.17
C PRO A 4 -5.12 16.06 11.52
N LEU A 5 -5.11 14.89 12.17
CA LEU A 5 -4.58 13.64 11.59
C LEU A 5 -5.36 13.20 10.34
N HIS A 6 -6.53 13.81 10.12
CA HIS A 6 -7.43 13.57 9.01
C HIS A 6 -8.25 14.84 8.72
N ASN A 7 -8.32 15.28 7.46
CA ASN A 7 -8.98 16.53 7.06
C ASN A 7 -10.38 16.35 6.45
N ASP A 8 -10.82 15.12 6.12
CA ASP A 8 -12.17 14.90 5.60
C ASP A 8 -13.17 14.79 6.74
N ILE A 9 -13.80 15.93 7.03
CA ILE A 9 -14.87 16.07 8.02
C ILE A 9 -16.25 15.90 7.34
N ASN A 10 -16.33 15.76 6.01
CA ASN A 10 -17.60 15.88 5.26
C ASN A 10 -17.82 14.88 4.11
N GLU A 11 -16.99 13.84 3.94
CA GLU A 11 -17.23 12.81 2.92
C GLU A 11 -17.57 11.48 3.59
N HIS A 12 -18.84 11.10 3.53
CA HIS A 12 -19.32 9.78 3.91
C HIS A 12 -18.66 8.72 3.00
N SER A 13 -17.57 8.10 3.45
CA SER A 13 -16.78 7.15 2.66
C SER A 13 -16.93 5.74 3.20
N SER A 14 -16.97 4.71 2.34
CA SER A 14 -16.96 3.32 2.80
C SER A 14 -15.68 2.91 3.54
N HIS A 15 -14.66 3.79 3.57
CA HIS A 15 -13.38 3.56 4.21
C HIS A 15 -12.78 4.84 4.79
N PHE A 16 -11.86 4.66 5.72
CA PHE A 16 -11.13 5.71 6.42
C PHE A 16 -9.70 5.23 6.66
N ALA A 17 -8.70 6.10 6.47
CA ALA A 17 -7.32 5.73 6.73
C ALA A 17 -6.47 6.92 7.20
N PHE A 18 -5.53 6.65 8.11
CA PHE A 18 -4.47 7.58 8.53
C PHE A 18 -3.26 6.82 9.07
N ALA A 19 -2.08 7.44 9.07
CA ALA A 19 -0.87 6.82 9.57
C ALA A 19 -0.19 7.67 10.63
N LEU A 20 0.53 6.97 11.50
CA LEU A 20 1.36 7.55 12.53
C LEU A 20 2.78 7.00 12.37
N SER A 21 3.75 7.88 12.63
CA SER A 21 5.17 7.52 12.63
C SER A 21 5.56 6.52 13.73
N ASP A 22 4.75 6.40 14.79
CA ASP A 22 5.01 5.56 15.96
C ASP A 22 3.73 4.89 16.46
N SER A 23 3.68 3.56 16.39
CA SER A 23 2.55 2.74 16.81
C SER A 23 2.32 2.73 18.31
N SER A 24 3.34 3.04 19.11
CA SER A 24 3.23 2.97 20.57
C SER A 24 2.16 3.92 21.12
N VAL A 25 1.87 5.02 20.42
CA VAL A 25 0.84 5.99 20.79
C VAL A 25 -0.59 5.45 20.68
N LEU A 26 -0.78 4.32 19.98
CA LEU A 26 -2.06 3.60 19.87
C LEU A 26 -2.22 2.49 20.92
N THR A 27 -1.22 2.24 21.77
CA THR A 27 -1.24 1.14 22.74
C THR A 27 -2.45 1.19 23.67
N GLU A 28 -2.85 2.39 24.09
CA GLU A 28 -3.99 2.62 24.99
C GLU A 28 -5.24 3.09 24.22
N ALA A 29 -5.13 3.26 22.90
CA ALA A 29 -6.22 3.73 22.07
C ALA A 29 -7.38 2.74 22.08
N LYS A 30 -8.59 3.29 22.05
CA LYS A 30 -9.85 2.54 22.04
C LYS A 30 -10.66 2.92 20.83
N LEU A 31 -11.35 1.95 20.25
CA LEU A 31 -12.45 2.21 19.34
C LEU A 31 -13.70 2.45 20.19
N ILE A 32 -14.28 3.63 20.09
CA ILE A 32 -15.46 4.05 20.85
C ILE A 32 -16.66 4.00 19.91
N ILE A 33 -17.70 3.29 20.33
CA ILE A 33 -19.03 3.36 19.71
C ILE A 33 -19.92 4.16 20.65
N SER A 34 -20.50 5.25 20.14
CA SER A 34 -21.41 6.11 20.90
C SER A 34 -22.81 6.05 20.29
N HIS A 35 -23.85 6.13 21.12
CA HIS A 35 -25.26 6.09 20.69
C HIS A 35 -25.97 7.42 20.99
N GLY A 36 -25.93 8.38 20.06
CA GLY A 36 -26.54 9.70 20.23
C GLY A 36 -25.97 10.53 21.40
N ASP A 37 -26.76 11.49 21.90
CA ASP A 37 -26.35 12.47 22.94
C ASP A 37 -26.28 11.90 24.38
N GLN A 38 -26.38 10.57 24.57
CA GLN A 38 -26.31 9.93 25.88
C GLN A 38 -25.09 9.00 26.03
N ALA A 39 -24.52 9.03 27.25
CA ALA A 39 -23.20 8.58 27.67
C ALA A 39 -22.92 7.06 27.64
N ASP A 40 -23.66 6.28 26.85
CA ASP A 40 -23.40 4.85 26.68
C ASP A 40 -22.33 4.66 25.59
N GLU A 41 -21.11 5.06 25.93
CA GLU A 41 -19.92 4.76 25.14
C GLU A 41 -19.52 3.31 25.38
N VAL A 42 -19.34 2.55 24.29
CA VAL A 42 -18.80 1.20 24.33
C VAL A 42 -17.33 1.26 23.90
N PRO A 43 -16.37 1.27 24.85
CA PRO A 43 -14.95 1.24 24.52
C PRO A 43 -14.52 -0.19 24.15
N LEU A 44 -13.91 -0.33 22.99
CA LEU A 44 -13.38 -1.58 22.46
C LEU A 44 -11.85 -1.49 22.35
N ASP A 45 -11.16 -2.54 22.80
CA ASP A 45 -9.69 -2.58 22.75
C ASP A 45 -9.21 -2.77 21.31
N ILE A 46 -8.28 -1.91 20.87
CA ILE A 46 -7.62 -2.03 19.55
C ILE A 46 -6.47 -3.04 19.60
N ASP A 47 -5.64 -2.99 20.65
CA ASP A 47 -4.45 -3.84 20.81
C ASP A 47 -4.36 -4.45 22.23
N PRO A 48 -5.27 -5.38 22.59
CA PRO A 48 -5.28 -5.97 23.93
C PRO A 48 -4.02 -6.81 24.24
N GLN A 49 -3.28 -7.23 23.22
CA GLN A 49 -2.05 -7.99 23.36
C GLN A 49 -0.78 -7.12 23.37
N SER A 50 -0.92 -5.80 23.22
CA SER A 50 0.18 -4.83 23.27
C SER A 50 1.26 -5.02 22.19
N HIS A 51 0.91 -5.46 20.99
CA HIS A 51 1.83 -5.59 19.86
C HIS A 51 2.33 -4.25 19.30
N LEU A 52 1.60 -3.16 19.52
CA LEU A 52 1.94 -1.82 19.03
C LEU A 52 2.97 -1.08 19.91
N LYS A 53 3.28 -1.59 21.12
CA LYS A 53 4.26 -1.02 22.06
C LYS A 53 5.68 -0.90 21.49
N ASP A 54 5.98 -1.67 20.44
CA ASP A 54 7.32 -1.78 19.90
C ASP A 54 7.75 -0.60 19.00
N GLY A 55 6.84 0.35 18.76
CA GLY A 55 7.10 1.67 18.20
C GLY A 55 7.54 1.65 16.75
N ARG A 56 6.74 1.01 15.88
CA ARG A 56 6.93 1.00 14.42
C ARG A 56 6.01 2.00 13.74
N LYS A 57 6.24 2.31 12.48
CA LYS A 57 5.21 3.02 11.69
C LYS A 57 3.92 2.21 11.67
N VAL A 58 2.79 2.90 11.75
CA VAL A 58 1.47 2.27 11.71
C VAL A 58 0.56 2.96 10.73
N SER A 59 -0.14 2.18 9.91
CA SER A 59 -1.31 2.63 9.14
C SER A 59 -2.55 2.08 9.83
N VAL A 60 -3.53 2.95 10.07
CA VAL A 60 -4.83 2.59 10.63
C VAL A 60 -5.84 2.71 9.52
N ILE A 61 -6.52 1.60 9.22
CA ILE A 61 -7.49 1.49 8.12
C ILE A 61 -8.79 0.99 8.73
N ALA A 62 -9.88 1.73 8.51
CA ALA A 62 -11.21 1.32 8.88
C ALA A 62 -12.09 1.23 7.63
N GLN A 63 -12.89 0.17 7.51
CA GLN A 63 -13.69 -0.11 6.31
C GLN A 63 -15.02 -0.75 6.66
N LEU A 64 -16.07 -0.31 5.97
CA LEU A 64 -17.38 -0.94 5.98
C LEU A 64 -17.45 -1.99 4.86
N PHE A 65 -17.70 -3.24 5.23
CA PHE A 65 -17.83 -4.36 4.32
C PHE A 65 -19.22 -4.96 4.35
N GLN A 66 -19.68 -5.47 3.19
CA GLN A 66 -20.88 -6.31 3.12
C GLN A 66 -20.62 -7.73 3.65
N ASN A 67 -19.39 -8.23 3.52
CA ASN A 67 -18.94 -9.52 4.03
C ASN A 67 -17.52 -9.37 4.59
N PRO A 68 -17.15 -10.13 5.64
CA PRO A 68 -15.81 -10.03 6.22
C PRO A 68 -14.72 -10.39 5.19
N LEU A 69 -13.65 -9.61 5.18
CA LEU A 69 -12.45 -9.90 4.39
C LEU A 69 -11.82 -11.22 4.88
N GLN A 70 -11.48 -12.12 3.96
CA GLN A 70 -10.86 -13.39 4.32
C GLN A 70 -9.46 -13.16 4.90
N ARG A 71 -9.06 -13.99 5.87
CA ARG A 71 -7.80 -13.81 6.60
C ARG A 71 -6.59 -13.94 5.70
N GLU A 72 -6.64 -14.86 4.73
CA GLU A 72 -5.58 -15.08 3.75
C GLU A 72 -5.41 -13.87 2.85
N GLU A 73 -6.53 -13.29 2.39
CA GLU A 73 -6.55 -12.06 1.60
C GLU A 73 -5.99 -10.87 2.39
N ALA A 74 -6.49 -10.63 3.61
CA ALA A 74 -5.96 -9.61 4.51
C ALA A 74 -4.45 -9.79 4.78
N SER A 75 -3.98 -11.04 4.86
CA SER A 75 -2.56 -11.34 5.06
C SER A 75 -1.69 -11.01 3.85
N VAL A 76 -2.23 -11.15 2.63
CA VAL A 76 -1.55 -10.68 1.41
C VAL A 76 -1.51 -9.15 1.41
N LEU A 77 -2.64 -8.49 1.68
CA LEU A 77 -2.76 -7.04 1.59
C LEU A 77 -1.95 -6.29 2.66
N TYR A 78 -2.07 -6.71 3.92
CA TYR A 78 -1.55 -5.98 5.07
C TYR A 78 -0.35 -6.69 5.73
N GLY A 79 0.03 -7.87 5.24
CA GLY A 79 1.06 -8.73 5.85
C GLY A 79 0.49 -9.71 6.88
N PRO A 80 1.31 -10.65 7.38
CA PRO A 80 0.85 -11.66 8.33
C PRO A 80 0.14 -11.05 9.54
N GLU A 81 -1.01 -11.63 9.91
CA GLU A 81 -1.75 -11.23 11.09
C GLU A 81 -0.96 -11.59 12.37
N LEU A 82 -0.75 -10.61 13.23
CA LEU A 82 -0.14 -10.76 14.55
C LEU A 82 -1.17 -11.18 15.59
N SER A 83 -2.34 -10.54 15.56
CA SER A 83 -3.46 -10.76 16.47
C SER A 83 -4.76 -10.20 15.91
N TYR A 84 -5.88 -10.63 16.44
CA TYR A 84 -7.17 -9.99 16.19
C TYR A 84 -8.07 -10.06 17.43
N VAL A 85 -9.05 -9.16 17.47
CA VAL A 85 -10.21 -9.23 18.36
C VAL A 85 -11.48 -8.94 17.57
N GLN A 86 -12.60 -9.44 18.07
CA GLN A 86 -13.89 -9.29 17.42
C GLN A 86 -14.98 -9.03 18.46
N TYR A 87 -15.87 -8.09 18.14
CA TYR A 87 -16.94 -7.63 19.01
C TYR A 87 -18.26 -7.59 18.25
N ALA A 88 -19.32 -8.13 18.87
CA ALA A 88 -20.69 -7.92 18.41
C ALA A 88 -21.19 -6.56 18.91
N VAL A 89 -21.74 -5.75 18.01
CA VAL A 89 -22.18 -4.38 18.30
C VAL A 89 -23.52 -4.12 17.60
N SER A 90 -24.42 -3.40 18.25
CA SER A 90 -25.69 -2.98 17.65
C SER A 90 -25.60 -1.49 17.33
N LEU A 91 -25.76 -1.13 16.06
CA LEU A 91 -25.70 0.26 15.60
C LEU A 91 -27.11 0.82 15.36
N THR A 92 -27.31 2.07 15.75
CA THR A 92 -28.52 2.88 15.50
C THR A 92 -28.24 3.96 14.46
N ASP A 93 -29.28 4.59 13.94
CA ASP A 93 -29.19 5.76 13.04
C ASP A 93 -28.47 6.98 13.64
N THR A 94 -28.29 6.99 14.96
CA THR A 94 -27.58 8.03 15.73
C THR A 94 -26.22 7.58 16.25
N SER A 95 -25.76 6.38 15.85
CA SER A 95 -24.48 5.89 16.35
C SER A 95 -23.30 6.62 15.69
N SER A 96 -22.18 6.69 16.39
CA SER A 96 -20.93 7.18 15.83
C SER A 96 -19.79 6.27 16.26
N ILE A 97 -18.77 6.18 15.41
CA ILE A 97 -17.58 5.36 15.66
C ILE A 97 -16.40 6.31 15.66
N SER A 98 -15.55 6.22 16.66
CA SER A 98 -14.34 7.02 16.74
C SER A 98 -13.18 6.26 17.38
N ILE A 99 -11.96 6.72 17.12
CA ILE A 99 -10.77 6.26 17.84
C ILE A 99 -10.38 7.34 18.84
N ALA A 100 -10.32 6.98 20.12
CA ALA A 100 -9.97 7.89 21.21
C ALA A 100 -8.75 7.39 21.98
N SER A 101 -8.24 8.22 22.89
CA SER A 101 -7.10 7.92 23.76
C SER A 101 -5.79 7.65 23.01
N ILE A 102 -5.58 8.31 21.87
CA ILE A 102 -4.30 8.29 21.15
C ILE A 102 -3.35 9.25 21.86
N GLN A 103 -2.18 8.76 22.28
CA GLN A 103 -1.21 9.60 22.99
C GLN A 103 -0.74 10.78 22.11
N GLY A 104 -0.84 12.00 22.62
CA GLY A 104 -0.47 13.22 21.90
C GLY A 104 -1.54 13.79 20.98
N VAL A 105 -2.74 13.19 20.96
CA VAL A 105 -3.90 13.67 20.21
C VAL A 105 -5.03 13.98 21.20
N ASP A 106 -5.39 15.27 21.31
CA ASP A 106 -6.36 15.74 22.31
C ASP A 106 -7.83 15.66 21.86
N TYR A 107 -8.10 15.00 20.73
CA TYR A 107 -9.44 14.88 20.14
C TYR A 107 -9.67 13.45 19.62
N PRO A 108 -10.92 12.95 19.67
CA PRO A 108 -11.25 11.67 19.05
C PRO A 108 -11.21 11.79 17.52
N ILE A 109 -10.72 10.74 16.86
CA ILE A 109 -10.74 10.61 15.41
C ILE A 109 -12.05 9.93 15.02
N THR A 110 -13.02 10.69 14.52
CA THR A 110 -14.29 10.13 14.03
C THR A 110 -14.07 9.33 12.76
N LEU A 111 -14.55 8.10 12.74
CA LEU A 111 -14.60 7.24 11.56
C LEU A 111 -15.96 7.47 10.88
N ASP A 112 -16.03 8.43 9.95
CA ASP A 112 -17.21 8.63 9.09
C ASP A 112 -17.28 7.56 8.00
N LEU A 113 -17.34 6.30 8.45
CA LEU A 113 -17.65 5.17 7.59
C LEU A 113 -19.08 5.39 7.12
N GLY A 114 -19.23 5.60 5.81
CA GLY A 114 -20.44 6.08 5.14
C GLY A 114 -21.70 5.35 5.60
N PRO A 115 -22.89 5.93 5.38
CA PRO A 115 -24.08 5.63 6.17
C PRO A 115 -24.37 4.13 6.19
N TYR A 116 -24.00 3.50 7.30
CA TYR A 116 -24.40 2.15 7.63
C TYR A 116 -25.90 2.15 7.95
N ILE A 117 -26.51 0.97 7.91
CA ILE A 117 -27.94 0.83 8.22
C ILE A 117 -28.03 0.41 9.68
N ALA A 118 -29.00 0.93 10.44
CA ALA A 118 -29.22 0.48 11.81
C ALA A 118 -29.46 -1.04 11.86
N GLY A 119 -28.79 -1.73 12.78
CA GLY A 119 -28.80 -3.19 12.87
C GLY A 119 -27.64 -3.76 13.67
N ASP A 120 -27.51 -5.07 13.68
CA ASP A 120 -26.44 -5.79 14.35
C ASP A 120 -25.24 -6.00 13.43
N TYR A 121 -24.06 -5.68 13.95
CA TYR A 121 -22.78 -5.73 13.25
C TYR A 121 -21.75 -6.51 14.07
N GLU A 122 -20.73 -6.95 13.36
CA GLU A 122 -19.49 -7.43 13.93
C GLU A 122 -18.39 -6.41 13.59
N VAL A 123 -17.60 -6.06 14.60
CA VAL A 123 -16.39 -5.25 14.47
C VAL A 123 -15.20 -6.16 14.71
N ARG A 124 -14.38 -6.37 13.68
CA ARG A 124 -13.11 -7.07 13.80
C ARG A 124 -11.96 -6.09 13.70
N ILE A 125 -11.09 -6.10 14.71
CA ILE A 125 -9.86 -5.31 14.72
C ILE A 125 -8.69 -6.28 14.63
N ALA A 126 -7.98 -6.25 13.51
CA ALA A 126 -6.84 -7.11 13.23
C ALA A 126 -5.55 -6.29 13.14
N LEU A 127 -4.47 -6.82 13.72
CA LEU A 127 -3.14 -6.25 13.63
C LEU A 127 -2.31 -7.07 12.64
N HIS A 128 -1.74 -6.40 11.65
CA HIS A 128 -0.89 -6.99 10.63
C HIS A 128 0.48 -6.35 10.62
N ARG A 129 1.48 -7.04 10.08
CA ARG A 129 2.82 -6.50 9.90
C ARG A 129 3.40 -6.80 8.53
N LYS A 130 3.69 -5.74 7.77
CA LYS A 130 4.48 -5.84 6.55
C LYS A 130 5.96 -5.83 6.88
N THR A 131 6.69 -6.77 6.28
CA THR A 131 8.15 -6.81 6.29
C THR A 131 8.63 -6.70 4.85
N PRO A 132 9.63 -5.85 4.54
CA PRO A 132 10.15 -5.73 3.18
C PRO A 132 10.61 -7.08 2.64
N ARG A 133 10.34 -7.39 1.37
CA ARG A 133 10.75 -8.67 0.78
C ARG A 133 12.24 -8.90 0.78
N ILE A 134 13.05 -7.85 0.56
CA ILE A 134 14.50 -7.92 0.67
C ILE A 134 14.99 -8.40 2.07
N ALA A 135 14.13 -8.31 3.08
CA ALA A 135 14.42 -8.74 4.45
C ALA A 135 13.84 -10.13 4.79
N GLU A 136 13.24 -10.82 3.84
CA GLU A 136 12.73 -12.18 4.01
C GLU A 136 13.89 -13.19 3.94
N GLY A 137 14.53 -13.47 5.07
CA GLY A 137 15.62 -14.42 5.14
C GLY A 137 16.47 -14.28 6.40
N PRO A 138 17.61 -14.98 6.46
CA PRO A 138 18.60 -14.77 7.50
C PRO A 138 19.13 -13.33 7.44
N LEU A 139 19.08 -12.65 8.58
CA LEU A 139 19.54 -11.27 8.72
C LEU A 139 20.65 -11.20 9.76
N GLU A 140 21.68 -10.42 9.45
CA GLU A 140 22.70 -10.03 10.40
C GLU A 140 22.11 -9.09 11.47
N PRO A 141 22.71 -9.01 12.68
CA PRO A 141 22.18 -8.18 13.76
C PRO A 141 21.95 -6.71 13.39
N GLU A 142 22.83 -6.13 12.58
CA GLU A 142 22.72 -4.75 12.10
C GLU A 142 21.53 -4.58 11.14
N GLN A 143 21.23 -5.60 10.33
CA GLN A 143 20.10 -5.62 9.42
C GLN A 143 18.78 -5.72 10.17
N LEU A 144 18.72 -6.43 11.30
CA LEU A 144 17.50 -6.54 12.12
C LEU A 144 16.98 -5.17 12.58
N ALA A 145 17.88 -4.25 12.97
CA ALA A 145 17.49 -2.91 13.38
C ALA A 145 16.91 -2.09 12.21
N MET A 146 17.54 -2.17 11.03
CA MET A 146 17.04 -1.51 9.81
C MET A 146 15.68 -2.09 9.38
N VAL A 147 15.52 -3.40 9.48
CA VAL A 147 14.27 -4.09 9.13
C VAL A 147 13.15 -3.69 10.07
N LYS A 148 13.42 -3.58 11.38
CA LYS A 148 12.44 -3.05 12.33
C LYS A 148 11.93 -1.66 11.91
N TYR A 149 12.82 -0.78 11.46
CA TYR A 149 12.45 0.58 11.01
C TYR A 149 11.65 0.58 9.69
N ALA A 150 11.91 -0.40 8.83
CA ALA A 150 11.24 -0.57 7.55
C ALA A 150 9.89 -1.30 7.66
N GLN A 151 9.65 -2.03 8.75
CA GLN A 151 8.39 -2.70 9.03
C GLN A 151 7.27 -1.69 9.27
N VAL A 152 6.08 -2.02 8.77
CA VAL A 152 4.87 -1.23 8.95
C VAL A 152 3.82 -2.12 9.60
N ASN A 153 3.29 -1.67 10.73
CA ASN A 153 2.11 -2.29 11.34
C ASN A 153 0.86 -1.74 10.62
N THR A 154 -0.17 -2.57 10.48
CA THR A 154 -1.48 -2.12 10.02
C THR A 154 -2.52 -2.50 11.07
N VAL A 155 -3.28 -1.51 11.55
CA VAL A 155 -4.50 -1.73 12.35
C VAL A 155 -5.67 -1.74 11.37
N HIS A 156 -6.24 -2.91 11.12
CA HIS A 156 -7.36 -3.08 10.21
C HIS A 156 -8.66 -3.25 10.99
N ILE A 157 -9.53 -2.24 10.94
CA ILE A 157 -10.84 -2.19 11.59
C ILE A 157 -11.90 -2.49 10.52
N MET A 158 -12.47 -3.69 10.58
CA MET A 158 -13.54 -4.13 9.68
C MET A 158 -14.88 -4.05 10.40
N LEU A 159 -15.84 -3.36 9.80
CA LEU A 159 -17.23 -3.35 10.22
C LEU A 159 -18.07 -4.09 9.18
N PHE A 160 -18.84 -5.10 9.59
CA PHE A 160 -19.71 -5.87 8.67
C PHE A 160 -20.97 -6.38 9.38
N PRO A 161 -22.10 -6.57 8.67
CA PRO A 161 -23.35 -7.06 9.29
C PRO A 161 -23.18 -8.43 9.97
N ALA A 162 -23.81 -8.62 11.14
CA ALA A 162 -23.75 -9.88 11.89
C ALA A 162 -24.40 -11.05 11.13
N GLU A 163 -25.51 -10.78 10.44
CA GLU A 163 -26.17 -11.73 9.54
C GLU A 163 -25.60 -11.65 8.12
N PHE A 164 -24.32 -11.97 7.93
CA PHE A 164 -23.75 -12.04 6.59
C PHE A 164 -24.07 -13.39 5.92
N SER A 165 -24.41 -13.35 4.62
CA SER A 165 -24.70 -14.57 3.87
C SER A 165 -23.41 -15.26 3.45
N GLN A 166 -23.05 -16.35 4.13
CA GLN A 166 -21.93 -17.22 3.73
C GLN A 166 -22.06 -17.75 2.28
N PHE A 167 -23.26 -17.72 1.71
CA PHE A 167 -23.57 -18.17 0.34
C PHE A 167 -23.48 -17.08 -0.73
N ALA A 168 -23.24 -15.81 -0.36
CA ALA A 168 -23.01 -14.71 -1.29
C ALA A 168 -21.53 -14.59 -1.73
N SER A 169 -20.72 -15.62 -1.50
CA SER A 169 -19.36 -15.72 -2.05
C SER A 169 -19.40 -16.03 -3.56
N SER A 170 -19.95 -15.12 -4.36
CA SER A 170 -19.80 -15.17 -5.81
C SER A 170 -18.40 -14.70 -6.18
N SER A 171 -17.51 -15.66 -6.46
CA SER A 171 -16.20 -15.42 -7.10
C SER A 171 -15.34 -14.33 -6.44
N ALA A 172 -14.99 -14.50 -5.16
CA ALA A 172 -14.01 -13.64 -4.51
C ALA A 172 -12.69 -13.71 -5.28
N ALA A 173 -12.17 -12.57 -5.70
CA ALA A 173 -10.88 -12.48 -6.37
C ALA A 173 -9.80 -13.08 -5.47
N VAL A 174 -9.03 -14.04 -5.98
CA VAL A 174 -8.03 -14.73 -5.16
C VAL A 174 -6.75 -13.91 -5.14
N TRP A 175 -6.55 -13.14 -4.07
CA TRP A 175 -5.28 -12.48 -3.82
C TRP A 175 -4.19 -13.50 -3.58
N THR A 176 -3.14 -13.44 -4.39
CA THR A 176 -1.91 -14.22 -4.19
C THR A 176 -0.78 -13.28 -3.78
N ARG A 177 0.31 -13.86 -3.26
CA ARG A 177 1.52 -13.11 -2.96
C ARG A 177 2.06 -12.32 -4.16
N ASN A 178 1.79 -12.71 -5.40
CA ASN A 178 2.25 -11.95 -6.57
C ASN A 178 1.38 -10.72 -6.88
N HIS A 179 0.29 -10.49 -6.16
CA HIS A 179 -0.55 -9.30 -6.30
C HIS A 179 -0.13 -8.16 -5.36
N HIS A 180 0.81 -8.40 -4.44
CA HIS A 180 1.33 -7.38 -3.53
C HIS A 180 2.81 -7.59 -3.20
N VAL A 181 3.62 -6.56 -3.40
CA VAL A 181 5.02 -6.51 -2.99
C VAL A 181 5.22 -5.32 -2.07
N PHE A 182 5.79 -5.56 -0.89
CA PHE A 182 6.27 -4.50 0.00
C PHE A 182 7.78 -4.56 0.03
N ASP A 183 8.46 -3.53 -0.47
CA ASP A 183 9.93 -3.50 -0.55
C ASP A 183 10.48 -2.07 -0.70
N SER A 184 11.80 -1.91 -0.81
CA SER A 184 12.48 -0.64 -1.14
C SER A 184 13.61 -0.86 -2.16
N TYR A 185 13.59 -0.11 -3.27
CA TYR A 185 14.60 -0.22 -4.33
C TYR A 185 15.50 1.02 -4.48
N GLY A 186 15.74 1.73 -3.37
CA GLY A 186 16.68 2.86 -3.31
C GLY A 186 16.28 4.06 -4.16
N ARG A 187 17.18 5.04 -4.30
CA ARG A 187 16.86 6.37 -4.87
C ARG A 187 16.58 6.38 -6.37
N ARG A 188 17.01 5.36 -7.11
CA ARG A 188 16.86 5.31 -8.57
C ARG A 188 15.48 4.79 -9.00
N GLY A 189 14.73 4.16 -8.09
CA GLY A 189 13.45 3.54 -8.39
C GLY A 189 13.61 2.15 -8.97
N PHE A 190 12.67 1.75 -9.82
CA PHE A 190 12.59 0.39 -10.35
C PHE A 190 11.96 0.36 -11.74
N ILE A 191 12.16 -0.74 -12.45
CA ILE A 191 11.44 -1.05 -13.67
C ILE A 191 10.56 -2.28 -13.45
N LEU A 192 9.50 -2.37 -14.24
CA LEU A 192 8.61 -3.51 -14.34
C LEU A 192 8.75 -4.07 -15.74
N ALA A 193 9.18 -5.32 -15.89
CA ALA A 193 9.42 -5.87 -17.22
C ALA A 193 9.16 -7.38 -17.30
N ASP A 194 8.75 -7.85 -18.48
CA ASP A 194 8.97 -9.25 -18.86
C ASP A 194 10.47 -9.41 -19.13
N LEU A 195 11.21 -9.82 -18.09
CA LEU A 195 12.67 -9.90 -18.13
C LEU A 195 13.17 -10.79 -19.27
N LYS A 196 12.44 -11.86 -19.61
CA LYS A 196 12.83 -12.77 -20.69
C LYS A 196 12.73 -12.09 -22.05
N ARG A 197 11.60 -11.43 -22.32
CA ARG A 197 11.40 -10.70 -23.59
C ARG A 197 12.35 -9.51 -23.69
N LEU A 198 12.48 -8.75 -22.61
CA LEU A 198 13.40 -7.61 -22.51
C LEU A 198 14.86 -8.04 -22.77
N SER A 199 15.29 -9.17 -22.19
CA SER A 199 16.62 -9.74 -22.43
C SER A 199 16.87 -10.06 -23.89
N GLY A 200 15.93 -10.73 -24.57
CA GLY A 200 16.08 -11.03 -26.00
C GLY A 200 16.19 -9.74 -26.83
N ARG A 201 15.35 -8.75 -26.53
CA ARG A 201 15.34 -7.50 -27.28
C ARG A 201 16.59 -6.66 -27.07
N VAL A 202 17.11 -6.59 -25.85
CA VAL A 202 18.38 -5.90 -25.54
C VAL A 202 19.55 -6.54 -26.29
N GLU A 203 19.60 -7.87 -26.38
CA GLU A 203 20.63 -8.58 -27.13
C GLU A 203 20.54 -8.30 -28.65
N GLU A 204 19.33 -8.17 -29.21
CA GLU A 204 19.16 -7.76 -30.61
C GLU A 204 19.62 -6.31 -30.87
N MET A 205 19.36 -5.40 -29.93
CA MET A 205 19.68 -3.97 -30.10
C MET A 205 21.16 -3.67 -29.91
N PHE A 206 21.81 -4.30 -28.93
CA PHE A 206 23.16 -3.94 -28.49
C PHE A 206 24.17 -5.09 -28.63
N GLY A 207 23.75 -6.26 -29.08
CA GLY A 207 24.55 -7.49 -29.12
C GLY A 207 24.60 -8.20 -27.76
N PRO A 208 25.22 -9.38 -27.67
CA PRO A 208 25.45 -10.06 -26.40
C PRO A 208 26.50 -9.33 -25.56
N GLY A 209 26.35 -9.34 -24.23
CA GLY A 209 27.42 -8.89 -23.33
C GLY A 209 26.97 -8.11 -22.10
N HIS A 210 27.95 -7.41 -21.51
CA HIS A 210 27.72 -6.53 -20.38
C HIS A 210 27.35 -5.15 -20.92
N HIS A 211 26.09 -4.77 -20.71
CA HIS A 211 25.57 -3.46 -21.09
C HIS A 211 25.25 -2.64 -19.86
N ASN A 212 25.51 -1.34 -19.95
CA ASN A 212 25.05 -0.37 -19.00
C ASN A 212 23.74 0.24 -19.53
N LEU A 213 22.62 -0.45 -19.27
CA LEU A 213 21.31 0.03 -19.74
C LEU A 213 20.90 1.33 -19.04
N LEU A 214 21.42 1.59 -17.84
CA LEU A 214 21.21 2.85 -17.13
C LEU A 214 21.74 4.06 -17.93
N GLU A 215 22.92 3.94 -18.55
CA GLU A 215 23.47 4.98 -19.44
C GLU A 215 22.62 5.12 -20.71
N HIS A 216 22.24 4.01 -21.34
CA HIS A 216 21.38 4.03 -22.53
C HIS A 216 20.01 4.65 -22.27
N PHE A 217 19.47 4.50 -21.05
CA PHE A 217 18.25 5.17 -20.63
C PHE A 217 18.42 6.69 -20.62
N THR A 218 19.52 7.19 -20.04
CA THR A 218 19.80 8.64 -20.02
C THR A 218 20.05 9.24 -21.40
N GLU A 219 20.43 8.42 -22.37
CA GLU A 219 20.62 8.79 -23.78
C GLU A 219 19.32 8.69 -24.62
N GLY A 220 18.18 8.30 -24.04
CA GLY A 220 16.90 8.10 -24.75
C GLY A 220 16.89 6.86 -25.67
N ARG A 221 17.88 5.97 -25.55
CA ARG A 221 18.03 4.81 -26.45
C ARG A 221 17.14 3.62 -26.09
N LEU A 222 16.39 3.72 -25.00
CA LEU A 222 15.46 2.69 -24.55
C LEU A 222 13.99 3.09 -24.74
N ASP A 223 13.72 4.24 -25.36
CA ASP A 223 12.35 4.70 -25.66
C ASP A 223 11.59 3.66 -26.51
N SER A 224 12.29 3.03 -27.45
CA SER A 224 11.71 1.94 -28.26
C SER A 224 11.25 0.75 -27.41
N LEU A 225 11.90 0.44 -26.29
CA LEU A 225 11.49 -0.67 -25.42
C LEU A 225 10.22 -0.34 -24.63
N LEU A 226 9.99 0.95 -24.33
CA LEU A 226 8.74 1.44 -23.76
C LEU A 226 7.61 1.38 -24.80
N GLU A 227 7.89 1.84 -26.03
CA GLU A 227 6.94 1.84 -27.15
C GLU A 227 6.56 0.43 -27.64
N GLU A 228 7.50 -0.52 -27.54
CA GLU A 228 7.29 -1.95 -27.82
C GLU A 228 6.54 -2.67 -26.67
N GLY A 229 6.33 -1.99 -25.54
CA GLY A 229 5.55 -2.52 -24.42
C GLY A 229 6.28 -3.57 -23.59
N LEU A 230 7.60 -3.48 -23.54
CA LEU A 230 8.46 -4.44 -22.83
C LEU A 230 8.75 -4.05 -21.39
N MET A 231 8.55 -2.77 -21.03
CA MET A 231 8.80 -2.29 -19.68
C MET A 231 7.94 -1.08 -19.29
N ALA A 232 7.75 -0.91 -17.99
CA ALA A 232 7.30 0.31 -17.34
C ALA A 232 8.34 0.74 -16.29
N ILE A 233 8.40 2.04 -15.97
CA ILE A 233 9.52 2.60 -15.18
C ILE A 233 9.02 3.55 -14.10
N VAL A 234 9.56 3.40 -12.90
CA VAL A 234 9.52 4.41 -11.84
C VAL A 234 10.93 4.92 -11.63
N TRP A 235 11.18 6.20 -11.92
CA TRP A 235 12.50 6.80 -11.83
C TRP A 235 12.61 7.83 -10.72
N GLY A 236 13.77 7.85 -10.04
CA GLY A 236 14.11 8.91 -9.11
C GLY A 236 13.11 9.02 -7.95
N ILE A 237 13.05 7.99 -7.12
CA ILE A 237 12.13 7.90 -5.98
C ILE A 237 12.86 8.25 -4.69
N THR A 238 12.20 8.96 -3.76
CA THR A 238 12.71 9.02 -2.37
C THR A 238 12.79 7.59 -1.81
N PRO A 239 13.90 7.16 -1.16
CA PRO A 239 14.19 5.74 -0.92
C PRO A 239 13.41 5.19 0.29
N TRP A 240 12.09 5.28 0.23
CA TRP A 240 11.18 4.72 1.21
C TRP A 240 10.86 3.26 0.87
N CYS A 241 10.34 2.53 1.85
CA CYS A 241 9.60 1.30 1.54
C CYS A 241 8.24 1.68 0.97
N TYR A 242 7.79 0.96 -0.03
CA TYR A 242 6.48 1.13 -0.64
C TYR A 242 5.79 -0.21 -0.79
N SER A 243 4.46 -0.15 -0.80
CA SER A 243 3.64 -1.23 -1.34
C SER A 243 3.47 -1.04 -2.84
N LEU A 244 3.45 -2.15 -3.57
CA LEU A 244 3.06 -2.22 -4.96
C LEU A 244 1.97 -3.28 -5.08
N TYR A 245 0.75 -2.84 -5.36
CA TYR A 245 -0.42 -3.69 -5.52
C TYR A 245 -0.78 -3.83 -6.99
N CYS A 246 -1.16 -5.04 -7.37
CA CYS A 246 -1.78 -5.35 -8.64
C CYS A 246 -3.10 -6.05 -8.31
N PRO A 247 -4.23 -5.34 -8.25
CA PRO A 247 -5.49 -5.97 -7.92
C PRO A 247 -5.88 -7.06 -8.92
N PRO A 248 -6.35 -8.24 -8.46
CA PRO A 248 -6.70 -9.34 -9.35
C PRO A 248 -7.87 -9.04 -10.32
N ASN A 249 -8.70 -8.05 -9.99
CA ASN A 249 -9.75 -7.50 -10.85
C ASN A 249 -10.24 -6.14 -10.28
N GLU A 250 -11.15 -5.49 -11.00
CA GLU A 250 -11.74 -4.20 -10.60
C GLU A 250 -12.44 -4.25 -9.23
N GLN A 251 -13.13 -5.35 -8.91
CA GLN A 251 -13.83 -5.51 -7.64
C GLN A 251 -12.84 -5.61 -6.47
N ALA A 252 -11.72 -6.30 -6.68
CA ALA A 252 -10.64 -6.39 -5.70
C ALA A 252 -9.94 -5.05 -5.50
N ALA A 253 -9.84 -4.21 -6.53
CA ALA A 253 -9.31 -2.85 -6.39
C ALA A 253 -10.15 -2.01 -5.42
N GLN A 254 -11.46 -2.25 -5.32
CA GLN A 254 -12.35 -1.55 -4.38
C GLN A 254 -12.13 -1.95 -2.91
N VAL A 255 -11.50 -3.11 -2.65
CA VAL A 255 -11.14 -3.55 -1.29
C VAL A 255 -9.94 -2.76 -0.76
N LEU A 256 -9.11 -2.21 -1.64
CA LEU A 256 -7.99 -1.39 -1.24
C LEU A 256 -8.51 -0.02 -0.82
N ALA A 257 -8.47 0.25 0.49
CA ALA A 257 -8.59 1.61 0.99
C ALA A 257 -7.34 2.37 0.56
N TRP A 258 -7.46 3.18 -0.50
CA TRP A 258 -6.37 4.00 -0.99
C TRP A 258 -6.10 5.09 0.00
N ASP A 259 -4.83 5.20 0.36
CA ASP A 259 -4.43 6.01 1.48
C ASP A 259 -3.97 7.38 1.00
N LYS A 260 -4.95 8.16 0.57
CA LYS A 260 -4.93 9.62 0.60
C LYS A 260 -6.35 10.13 0.34
N LEU A 261 -6.79 10.98 1.26
CA LEU A 261 -8.03 11.75 1.21
C LEU A 261 -8.18 12.49 -0.12
N GLY A 262 -8.96 11.89 -1.02
CA GLY A 262 -9.12 12.28 -2.41
C GLY A 262 -8.80 11.11 -3.32
N GLU A 263 -9.83 10.59 -3.99
CA GLU A 263 -9.85 9.43 -4.89
C GLU A 263 -8.74 9.42 -5.97
N GLU A 264 -8.04 10.54 -6.15
CA GLU A 264 -7.04 10.78 -7.18
C GLU A 264 -5.61 10.45 -6.73
N PRO A 265 -4.82 9.78 -7.59
CA PRO A 265 -3.43 9.49 -7.29
C PRO A 265 -2.58 10.76 -7.22
N ALA A 266 -1.61 10.79 -6.29
CA ALA A 266 -0.63 11.87 -6.20
C ALA A 266 0.22 11.98 -7.46
N ARG A 267 0.39 10.87 -8.18
CA ARG A 267 1.03 10.82 -9.49
C ARG A 267 0.58 9.60 -10.27
N GLN A 268 0.47 9.75 -11.59
CA GLN A 268 0.16 8.67 -12.51
C GLN A 268 1.30 8.45 -13.51
N GLY A 269 1.52 7.19 -13.89
CA GLY A 269 2.29 6.76 -15.04
C GLY A 269 1.41 5.91 -15.95
N ILE A 270 1.61 6.04 -17.26
CA ILE A 270 0.82 5.34 -18.28
C ILE A 270 1.80 4.71 -19.25
N TYR A 271 1.70 3.40 -19.44
CA TYR A 271 2.62 2.63 -20.28
C TYR A 271 1.83 1.73 -21.23
N TYR A 272 2.37 1.52 -22.42
CA TYR A 272 1.96 0.39 -23.23
C TYR A 272 2.62 -0.86 -22.66
N ILE A 273 1.89 -1.97 -22.53
CA ILE A 273 2.42 -3.30 -22.22
C ILE A 273 1.70 -4.30 -23.10
N ASP A 274 2.44 -5.26 -23.65
CA ASP A 274 1.85 -6.36 -24.42
C ASP A 274 0.76 -7.09 -23.58
N PRO A 275 -0.47 -7.26 -24.10
CA PRO A 275 -1.57 -7.92 -23.40
C PRO A 275 -1.25 -9.33 -22.90
N GLU A 276 -0.38 -10.06 -23.62
CA GLU A 276 0.05 -11.41 -23.28
C GLU A 276 0.98 -11.45 -22.06
N VAL A 277 1.55 -10.30 -21.67
CA VAL A 277 2.44 -10.19 -20.50
C VAL A 277 1.61 -10.04 -19.23
N GLN A 278 1.39 -11.14 -18.52
CA GLN A 278 0.63 -11.14 -17.26
C GLN A 278 1.54 -11.06 -16.02
N ARG A 279 2.86 -11.16 -16.20
CA ARG A 279 3.84 -11.20 -15.12
C ARG A 279 4.99 -10.25 -15.40
N LEU A 280 5.24 -9.32 -14.47
CA LEU A 280 6.32 -8.36 -14.56
C LEU A 280 7.29 -8.55 -13.40
N SER A 281 8.57 -8.67 -13.71
CA SER A 281 9.64 -8.63 -12.71
C SER A 281 9.85 -7.21 -12.25
N ILE A 282 9.98 -7.00 -10.93
CA ILE A 282 10.34 -5.72 -10.35
C ILE A 282 11.85 -5.68 -10.18
N ILE A 283 12.50 -4.83 -10.96
CA ILE A 283 13.97 -4.78 -11.04
C ILE A 283 14.42 -3.40 -10.54
N PRO A 284 15.26 -3.33 -9.50
CA PRO A 284 15.85 -2.06 -9.05
C PRO A 284 16.60 -1.37 -10.18
N ALA A 285 16.37 -0.07 -10.39
CA ALA A 285 16.94 0.65 -11.53
C ALA A 285 18.48 0.68 -11.53
N ASN A 286 19.12 0.57 -10.36
CA ASN A 286 20.58 0.46 -10.23
C ASN A 286 21.15 -0.85 -10.82
N GLU A 287 20.35 -1.90 -10.93
CA GLU A 287 20.78 -3.20 -11.48
C GLU A 287 20.94 -3.16 -12.99
N LEU A 288 20.30 -2.18 -13.65
CA LEU A 288 20.40 -1.97 -15.09
C LEU A 288 21.81 -1.56 -15.55
N ALA A 289 22.65 -1.07 -14.65
CA ALA A 289 24.06 -0.79 -14.94
C ALA A 289 24.89 -2.07 -15.16
N PHE A 290 24.42 -3.21 -14.65
CA PHE A 290 25.11 -4.49 -14.67
C PHE A 290 24.21 -5.55 -15.33
N TRP A 291 23.79 -5.30 -16.58
CA TRP A 291 22.73 -6.06 -17.24
C TRP A 291 22.94 -7.58 -17.24
N ALA A 292 24.17 -8.04 -17.51
CA ALA A 292 24.50 -9.47 -17.55
C ALA A 292 24.29 -10.17 -16.19
N ASP A 293 24.51 -9.46 -15.08
CA ASP A 293 24.21 -9.96 -13.73
C ASP A 293 22.72 -9.87 -13.43
N CYS A 294 22.09 -8.76 -13.82
CA CYS A 294 20.68 -8.49 -13.62
C CYS A 294 19.78 -9.61 -14.16
N ILE A 295 20.03 -10.08 -15.39
CA ILE A 295 19.21 -11.14 -16.03
C ILE A 295 19.41 -12.54 -15.41
N ARG A 296 20.44 -12.73 -14.58
CA ARG A 296 20.72 -14.01 -13.89
C ARG A 296 20.09 -14.08 -12.51
N LYS A 297 19.68 -12.95 -11.94
CA LYS A 297 19.06 -12.87 -10.62
C LYS A 297 17.57 -13.22 -10.72
N GLU A 298 17.05 -13.83 -9.66
CA GLU A 298 15.60 -13.95 -9.48
C GLU A 298 15.08 -12.67 -8.83
N TRP A 299 14.14 -12.03 -9.50
CA TRP A 299 13.51 -10.80 -9.03
C TRP A 299 12.11 -11.07 -8.49
N PRO A 300 11.62 -10.28 -7.52
CA PRO A 300 10.20 -10.29 -7.17
C PRO A 300 9.35 -10.06 -8.41
N VAL A 301 8.29 -10.84 -8.57
CA VAL A 301 7.36 -10.75 -9.70
C VAL A 301 6.00 -10.31 -9.21
N VAL A 302 5.33 -9.51 -10.02
CA VAL A 302 3.92 -9.20 -9.86
C VAL A 302 3.08 -9.75 -10.99
N GLU A 303 1.87 -10.17 -10.63
CA GLU A 303 0.83 -10.59 -11.56
C GLU A 303 -0.03 -9.37 -11.87
N VAL A 304 0.04 -8.89 -13.10
CA VAL A 304 -0.79 -7.78 -13.58
C VAL A 304 -2.05 -8.38 -14.16
N SER A 305 -3.14 -8.31 -13.41
CA SER A 305 -4.43 -8.86 -13.84
C SER A 305 -5.20 -7.88 -14.73
N GLY A 306 -6.17 -8.42 -15.47
CA GLY A 306 -6.99 -7.68 -16.42
C GLY A 306 -6.57 -7.85 -17.87
N GLU A 307 -7.47 -7.45 -18.75
CA GLU A 307 -7.29 -7.43 -20.20
C GLU A 307 -6.93 -6.01 -20.66
N GLY A 308 -6.29 -5.89 -21.83
CA GLY A 308 -5.91 -4.60 -22.38
C GLY A 308 -4.40 -4.37 -22.46
N GLU A 309 -4.04 -3.30 -23.16
CA GLU A 309 -2.65 -2.98 -23.54
C GLU A 309 -2.10 -1.74 -22.81
N THR A 310 -2.96 -1.01 -22.09
CA THR A 310 -2.53 0.12 -21.26
C THR A 310 -2.34 -0.35 -19.82
N LEU A 311 -1.14 -0.11 -19.29
CA LEU A 311 -0.82 -0.27 -17.88
C LEU A 311 -0.85 1.11 -17.20
N HIS A 312 -1.74 1.26 -16.23
CA HIS A 312 -1.75 2.39 -15.32
C HIS A 312 -0.90 2.07 -14.10
N LEU A 313 -0.07 3.03 -13.71
CA LEU A 313 0.71 2.98 -12.48
C LEU A 313 0.39 4.21 -11.66
N ASP A 314 -0.41 4.03 -10.62
CA ASP A 314 -0.92 5.11 -9.80
C ASP A 314 -0.20 5.13 -8.44
N LEU A 315 0.28 6.29 -8.03
CA LEU A 315 0.98 6.49 -6.75
C LEU A 315 0.07 7.20 -5.76
N TYR A 316 -0.25 6.52 -4.68
CA TYR A 316 -0.88 7.06 -3.47
C TYR A 316 0.18 7.18 -2.37
N VAL A 317 0.03 8.16 -1.48
CA VAL A 317 1.07 8.47 -0.49
C VAL A 317 0.42 8.83 0.83
N GLN A 318 0.38 7.91 1.78
CA GLN A 318 -0.06 8.27 3.12
C GLN A 318 1.03 9.03 3.85
N ILE A 319 0.72 10.19 4.44
CA ILE A 319 1.66 10.91 5.31
C ILE A 319 1.55 10.29 6.71
N ALA A 320 2.67 9.82 7.26
CA ALA A 320 2.70 9.28 8.62
C ALA A 320 2.98 10.43 9.59
N GLU A 321 1.92 10.90 10.23
CA GLU A 321 1.95 12.05 11.13
C GLU A 321 2.81 11.77 12.37
N SER A 322 3.48 12.81 12.87
CA SER A 322 4.23 12.71 14.12
C SER A 322 3.55 13.40 15.27
N VAL A 323 3.12 12.58 16.24
CA VAL A 323 2.53 13.06 17.50
C VAL A 323 3.56 13.22 18.63
N ASN A 324 4.80 12.79 18.40
CA ASN A 324 5.89 12.82 19.38
C ASN A 324 7.18 13.50 18.85
N GLY A 325 7.12 14.17 17.70
CA GLY A 325 8.26 14.88 17.09
C GLY A 325 9.28 13.99 16.39
N LEU A 326 8.97 12.72 16.16
CA LEU A 326 9.71 11.84 15.25
C LEU A 326 9.57 12.27 13.78
N HIS A 327 10.50 11.84 12.94
CA HIS A 327 10.49 12.17 11.52
C HIS A 327 9.26 11.56 10.82
N GLU A 328 8.50 12.41 10.13
CA GLU A 328 7.39 12.03 9.26
C GLU A 328 7.94 11.37 8.01
N ASN A 329 7.71 10.06 7.85
CA ASN A 329 8.09 9.34 6.64
C ASN A 329 6.85 8.72 6.02
N PRO A 330 6.51 9.11 4.78
CA PRO A 330 5.28 8.65 4.15
C PRO A 330 5.31 7.15 3.88
N LEU A 331 4.13 6.60 3.65
CA LEU A 331 3.89 5.23 3.19
C LEU A 331 3.39 5.29 1.74
N PRO A 332 4.32 5.31 0.77
CA PRO A 332 3.95 5.25 -0.64
C PRO A 332 3.36 3.89 -1.04
N THR A 333 2.35 3.96 -1.91
CA THR A 333 1.65 2.80 -2.44
C THR A 333 1.47 2.98 -3.95
N PHE A 334 2.08 2.09 -4.71
CA PHE A 334 1.86 1.96 -6.15
C PHE A 334 0.72 0.98 -6.43
N VAL A 335 -0.07 1.30 -7.44
CA VAL A 335 -1.20 0.50 -7.88
C VAL A 335 -1.08 0.29 -9.37
N LEU A 336 -1.16 -0.97 -9.77
CA LEU A 336 -1.10 -1.36 -11.16
C LEU A 336 -2.45 -1.91 -11.60
N THR A 337 -3.03 -1.25 -12.60
CA THR A 337 -4.26 -1.69 -13.25
C THR A 337 -4.10 -1.67 -14.76
N ARG A 338 -4.95 -2.44 -15.45
CA ARG A 338 -4.99 -2.48 -16.92
C ARG A 338 -6.28 -1.88 -17.44
N SER A 339 -6.19 -1.28 -18.62
CA SER A 339 -7.34 -0.81 -19.38
C SER A 339 -7.19 -1.14 -20.86
N GLU A 340 -8.33 -1.25 -21.54
CA GLU A 340 -8.39 -1.51 -22.97
C GLU A 340 -7.89 -0.32 -23.80
N GLY A 341 -7.39 -0.64 -25.00
CA GLY A 341 -6.86 0.33 -25.94
C GLY A 341 -5.39 0.61 -25.72
N LYS A 342 -4.65 0.80 -26.82
CA LYS A 342 -3.28 1.28 -26.77
C LYS A 342 -3.26 2.73 -26.26
N PRO A 343 -2.36 3.10 -25.34
CA PRO A 343 -2.35 4.46 -24.83
C PRO A 343 -1.91 5.42 -25.93
N ASP A 344 -2.61 6.56 -26.03
CA ASP A 344 -2.28 7.62 -27.00
C ASP A 344 -0.87 8.20 -26.77
N MET A 345 -0.40 8.18 -25.53
CA MET A 345 0.95 8.58 -25.14
C MET A 345 1.45 7.80 -23.93
N ILE A 346 2.77 7.59 -23.86
CA ILE A 346 3.43 7.05 -22.67
C ILE A 346 3.72 8.21 -21.70
N MET A 347 3.26 8.07 -20.46
CA MET A 347 3.49 9.02 -19.38
C MET A 347 4.44 8.40 -18.37
N LEU A 348 5.68 8.90 -18.32
CA LEU A 348 6.70 8.38 -17.41
C LEU A 348 6.51 8.88 -15.98
N MET A 349 6.61 7.97 -15.03
CA MET A 349 6.70 8.26 -13.60
C MET A 349 8.17 8.50 -13.21
N ALA A 350 8.64 9.75 -13.30
CA ALA A 350 10.05 10.12 -13.07
C ALA A 350 10.25 11.33 -12.15
N ASN A 351 11.28 11.33 -11.30
CA ASN A 351 11.47 12.33 -10.24
C ASN A 351 10.30 12.31 -9.25
N VAL A 352 10.03 11.13 -8.70
CA VAL A 352 9.01 10.90 -7.69
C VAL A 352 9.52 11.36 -6.32
N VAL A 353 9.31 12.65 -6.04
CA VAL A 353 9.58 13.24 -4.73
C VAL A 353 8.38 12.98 -3.82
N ILE A 354 8.55 12.12 -2.81
CA ILE A 354 7.46 11.67 -1.93
C ILE A 354 7.35 12.58 -0.69
N VAL A 355 8.45 13.21 -0.30
CA VAL A 355 8.53 14.35 0.64
C VAL A 355 9.52 15.33 0.04
N GLU A 356 9.27 16.63 0.12
CA GLU A 356 10.34 17.61 -0.10
C GLU A 356 11.47 17.28 0.87
N GLU A 357 12.65 16.89 0.37
CA GLU A 357 13.84 16.82 1.21
C GLU A 357 14.01 18.24 1.78
N ILE A 358 13.67 18.44 3.06
CA ILE A 358 14.11 19.64 3.77
C ILE A 358 15.63 19.57 3.69
N ASP A 359 16.24 20.53 2.98
CA ASP A 359 17.68 20.69 2.90
C ASP A 359 18.24 20.68 4.33
N PHE A 360 18.77 19.54 4.77
CA PHE A 360 19.53 19.47 5.99
C PHE A 360 20.81 20.25 5.71
N PRO A 361 21.09 21.36 6.41
CA PRO A 361 22.39 21.99 6.30
C PRO A 361 23.41 20.95 6.77
N MET A 362 24.23 20.44 5.84
CA MET A 362 25.36 19.61 6.19
C MET A 362 26.27 20.44 7.10
N ALA A 363 26.36 20.04 8.37
CA ALA A 363 27.34 20.54 9.31
C ALA A 363 28.65 19.77 9.17
#